data_AF-Q2LUE1-F1
#
_entry.id   AF-Q2LUE1-F1
#
_cell.length_a   1.000
_cell.length_b   1.000
_cell.length_c   1.000
_cell.angle_alpha   90.00
_cell.angle_beta   90.00
_cell.angle_gamma   90.00
#
_symmetry.space_group_name_H-M   'P 1'
#
loop_
_entity.id
_entity.type
_entity.pdbx_description
1 polymer ?
#
loop_
_entity_poly.entity_id
_entity_poly.type
_entity_poly.pdbx_seq_one_letter_code
_entity_poly.pdbx_strand_id
1 'polypeptide(L)'
;MATAADSTVAIFVDAFSVRNRKRQEKENDLMIIVMKRNATETQIDHVVRWVESIGYRAHRSNGTEQTVVKAVGGERGGEELKYLAALSGVEKVVPIRKPYKLTSREAKEEDTVVHVGDVRIGSGEFVVMAGPCSVESEEQLLESAYIVRKGGGRILRGGAFKPRTSPYSFQGMEEDGLKLLAKAREKTGLPVVTEIVNPEDLDLVEAYTDILQVGARNVQNFALLKKIGRSRKPVLLKRGMMTTIEELLMSAEYILSAGNDQVILCERGIRTFETATRNTLDISAVPVLKELTHLPVIIDPSHATGHWKYVIPLSRAALAVGADGVIVEMHPQPEKAFCDGAQSLTPEKFYELMEELKTMEYVLNMTTKVPA
;
A
#
# COMPACT_ATOMS: atom_id res chain seq x y z
N MET A 1 -22.11 -45.63 -11.86
CA MET A 1 -22.08 -45.75 -10.39
C MET A 1 -20.87 -44.99 -9.86
N ALA A 2 -20.95 -43.66 -9.80
CA ALA A 2 -20.07 -42.83 -8.99
C ALA A 2 -20.89 -42.50 -7.74
N THR A 3 -20.76 -43.36 -6.73
CA THR A 3 -21.64 -43.44 -5.57
C THR A 3 -21.22 -42.39 -4.54
N ALA A 4 -22.13 -41.48 -4.17
CA ALA A 4 -22.43 -40.86 -2.85
C ALA A 4 -21.34 -40.56 -1.79
N ALA A 5 -20.09 -40.98 -1.96
CA ALA A 5 -18.98 -40.82 -1.04
C ALA A 5 -18.27 -39.46 -1.22
N ASP A 6 -18.19 -38.94 -2.47
CA ASP A 6 -17.53 -37.65 -2.76
C ASP A 6 -18.29 -36.44 -2.22
N SER A 7 -19.63 -36.49 -2.20
CA SER A 7 -20.45 -35.43 -1.63
C SER A 7 -20.34 -35.36 -0.10
N THR A 8 -20.07 -36.48 0.56
CA THR A 8 -19.97 -36.55 2.02
C THR A 8 -18.62 -36.02 2.52
N VAL A 9 -17.54 -36.24 1.76
CA VAL A 9 -16.20 -35.70 2.05
C VAL A 9 -16.16 -34.18 1.82
N ALA A 10 -16.76 -33.69 0.73
CA ALA A 10 -16.84 -32.24 0.46
C ALA A 10 -17.59 -31.48 1.57
N ILE A 11 -18.71 -32.02 2.05
CA ILE A 11 -19.50 -31.42 3.15
C ILE A 11 -18.73 -31.48 4.48
N PHE A 12 -17.95 -32.54 4.73
CA PHE A 12 -17.12 -32.63 5.93
C PHE A 12 -15.95 -31.66 5.91
N VAL A 13 -15.27 -31.46 4.77
CA VAL A 13 -14.16 -30.50 4.63
C VAL A 13 -14.69 -29.07 4.78
N ASP A 14 -15.85 -28.75 4.21
CA ASP A 14 -16.49 -27.44 4.37
C ASP A 14 -16.97 -27.21 5.82
N ALA A 15 -17.61 -28.21 6.44
CA ALA A 15 -18.04 -28.11 7.83
C ALA A 15 -16.85 -28.04 8.82
N PHE A 16 -15.72 -28.67 8.51
CA PHE A 16 -14.49 -28.60 9.31
C PHE A 16 -13.73 -27.29 9.09
N SER A 17 -13.70 -26.77 7.86
CA SER A 17 -13.17 -25.44 7.50
C SER A 17 -14.00 -24.31 8.14
N VAL A 18 -15.33 -24.42 8.11
CA VAL A 18 -16.26 -23.51 8.80
C VAL A 18 -16.17 -23.65 10.32
N ARG A 19 -15.99 -24.87 10.86
CA ARG A 19 -15.74 -25.07 12.30
C ARG A 19 -14.39 -24.51 12.74
N ASN A 20 -13.34 -24.66 11.95
CA ASN A 20 -12.02 -24.09 12.24
C ASN A 20 -12.02 -22.57 12.08
N ARG A 21 -12.72 -22.01 11.08
CA ARG A 21 -12.98 -20.56 10.99
C ARG A 21 -13.73 -20.06 12.22
N LYS A 22 -14.81 -20.73 12.63
CA LYS A 22 -15.60 -20.37 13.83
C LYS A 22 -14.85 -20.59 15.15
N ARG A 23 -13.85 -21.49 15.18
CA ARG A 23 -13.03 -21.78 16.37
C ARG A 23 -11.85 -20.82 16.47
N GLN A 24 -11.23 -20.45 15.33
CA GLN A 24 -10.29 -19.32 15.23
C GLN A 24 -11.00 -17.99 15.55
N GLU A 25 -12.23 -17.79 15.07
CA GLU A 25 -13.09 -16.63 15.40
C GLU A 25 -13.39 -16.45 16.89
N LYS A 26 -13.32 -17.51 17.70
CA LYS A 26 -13.64 -17.47 19.14
C LYS A 26 -12.43 -17.23 20.05
N GLU A 27 -11.21 -17.28 19.53
CA GLU A 27 -9.97 -16.96 20.25
C GLU A 27 -9.37 -15.61 19.80
N ASN A 28 -10.14 -14.78 19.09
CA ASN A 28 -9.56 -13.93 18.06
C ASN A 28 -8.97 -12.58 18.50
N ASP A 29 -9.35 -12.06 19.67
CA ASP A 29 -8.84 -10.78 20.16
C ASP A 29 -8.23 -10.95 21.56
N LEU A 30 -6.98 -10.49 21.67
CA LEU A 30 -6.15 -10.61 22.86
C LEU A 30 -5.51 -9.24 23.14
N MET A 31 -5.82 -8.66 24.30
CA MET A 31 -5.22 -7.40 24.78
C MET A 31 -4.63 -7.55 26.17
N ILE A 32 -3.56 -6.78 26.42
CA ILE A 32 -2.93 -6.63 27.72
C ILE A 32 -3.27 -5.25 28.26
N ILE A 33 -3.95 -5.19 29.39
CA ILE A 33 -4.24 -3.97 30.13
C ILE A 33 -3.24 -3.90 31.28
N VAL A 34 -2.35 -2.92 31.24
CA VAL A 34 -1.36 -2.67 32.29
C VAL A 34 -1.96 -1.70 33.29
N MET A 35 -2.04 -2.09 34.56
CA MET A 35 -2.52 -1.24 35.64
C MET A 35 -1.38 -0.34 36.16
N LYS A 36 -1.72 0.86 36.65
CA LYS A 36 -0.78 1.73 37.36
C LYS A 36 -0.20 1.01 38.57
N ARG A 37 1.05 1.32 38.94
CA ARG A 37 1.73 0.73 40.11
C ARG A 37 0.95 0.85 41.42
N ASN A 38 0.18 1.92 41.58
CA ASN A 38 -0.65 2.19 42.76
C ASN A 38 -2.14 1.96 42.52
N ALA A 39 -2.52 1.20 41.49
CA ALA A 39 -3.91 0.88 41.22
C ALA A 39 -4.51 0.12 42.41
N THR A 40 -5.65 0.59 42.90
CA THR A 40 -6.34 -0.05 44.03
C THR A 40 -7.06 -1.32 43.56
N GLU A 41 -7.32 -2.25 44.48
CA GLU A 41 -8.13 -3.44 44.20
C GLU A 41 -9.48 -3.08 43.57
N THR A 42 -10.14 -2.03 44.06
CA THR A 42 -11.40 -1.52 43.48
C THR A 42 -11.25 -1.09 42.02
N GLN A 43 -10.12 -0.49 41.65
CA GLN A 43 -9.83 -0.09 40.26
C GLN A 43 -9.55 -1.30 39.37
N ILE A 44 -8.79 -2.28 39.88
CA ILE A 44 -8.50 -3.54 39.18
C ILE A 44 -9.81 -4.32 38.94
N ASP A 45 -10.64 -4.49 39.96
CA ASP A 45 -11.92 -5.18 39.86
C ASP A 45 -12.91 -4.44 38.95
N HIS A 46 -12.84 -3.10 38.89
CA HIS A 46 -13.61 -2.34 37.93
C HIS A 46 -13.20 -2.65 36.49
N VAL A 47 -11.90 -2.69 36.20
CA VAL A 47 -11.38 -3.07 34.87
C VAL A 47 -11.78 -4.50 34.50
N VAL A 48 -11.65 -5.46 35.41
CA VAL A 48 -12.07 -6.87 35.20
C VAL A 48 -13.55 -6.95 34.83
N ARG A 49 -14.43 -6.33 35.63
CA ARG A 49 -15.88 -6.30 35.35
C ARG A 49 -16.22 -5.60 34.05
N TRP A 50 -15.49 -4.56 33.69
CA TRP A 50 -15.68 -3.86 32.44
C TRP A 50 -15.32 -4.74 31.25
N VAL A 51 -14.18 -5.43 31.29
CA VAL A 51 -13.76 -6.39 30.26
C VAL A 51 -14.80 -7.50 30.09
N GLU A 52 -15.31 -8.03 31.20
CA GLU A 52 -16.35 -9.08 31.17
C GLU A 52 -17.70 -8.59 30.64
N SER A 53 -18.07 -7.32 30.90
CA SER A 53 -19.36 -6.77 30.46
C SER A 53 -19.48 -6.65 28.93
N ILE A 54 -18.36 -6.53 28.23
CA ILE A 54 -18.30 -6.49 26.76
C ILE A 54 -18.00 -7.87 26.14
N GLY A 55 -18.11 -8.94 26.93
CA GLY A 55 -18.05 -10.33 26.44
C GLY A 55 -16.63 -10.92 26.31
N TYR A 56 -15.62 -10.29 26.88
CA TYR A 56 -14.26 -10.82 26.95
C TYR A 56 -14.04 -11.58 28.26
N ARG A 57 -13.11 -12.54 28.28
CA ARG A 57 -12.64 -13.15 29.53
C ARG A 57 -11.45 -12.37 30.07
N ALA A 58 -11.54 -11.94 31.32
CA ALA A 58 -10.45 -11.25 32.00
C ALA A 58 -9.58 -12.24 32.79
N HIS A 59 -8.26 -12.22 32.56
CA HIS A 59 -7.28 -12.94 33.36
C HIS A 59 -6.36 -11.95 34.06
N ARG A 60 -6.57 -11.80 35.37
CA ARG A 60 -5.72 -11.00 36.24
C ARG A 60 -4.40 -11.73 36.53
N SER A 61 -3.29 -11.00 36.47
CA SER A 61 -1.95 -11.45 36.82
C SER A 61 -1.30 -10.40 37.71
N ASN A 62 -1.10 -10.72 38.98
CA ASN A 62 -0.43 -9.85 39.94
C ASN A 62 1.09 -10.03 39.78
N GLY A 63 1.75 -9.07 39.14
CA GLY A 63 3.21 -9.02 39.08
C GLY A 63 3.80 -8.41 40.35
N THR A 64 5.12 -8.56 40.53
CA THR A 64 5.86 -7.96 41.65
C THR A 64 5.88 -6.44 41.59
N GLU A 65 5.83 -5.84 40.40
CA GLU A 65 5.81 -4.38 40.22
C GLU A 65 4.44 -3.81 39.82
N GLN A 66 3.67 -4.55 39.02
CA GLN A 66 2.40 -4.07 38.44
C GLN A 66 1.42 -5.22 38.28
N THR A 67 0.13 -4.92 38.40
CA THR A 67 -0.94 -5.84 38.02
C THR A 67 -1.23 -5.71 36.53
N VAL A 68 -1.45 -6.84 35.87
CA VAL A 68 -1.83 -6.91 34.47
C VAL A 68 -3.17 -7.64 34.35
N VAL A 69 -4.08 -7.12 33.53
CA VAL A 69 -5.33 -7.79 33.17
C VAL A 69 -5.25 -8.15 31.69
N LYS A 70 -5.30 -9.45 31.37
CA LYS A 70 -5.37 -9.93 29.99
C LYS A 70 -6.84 -10.09 29.60
N ALA A 71 -7.28 -9.45 28.52
CA ALA A 71 -8.60 -9.64 27.93
C ALA A 71 -8.50 -10.63 26.77
N VAL A 72 -9.21 -11.77 26.85
CA VAL A 72 -9.14 -12.88 25.90
C VAL A 72 -10.52 -13.20 25.35
N GLY A 73 -10.66 -13.28 24.03
CA GLY A 73 -11.92 -13.66 23.37
C GLY A 73 -12.68 -12.44 22.88
N GLY A 74 -14.02 -12.47 22.93
CA GLY A 74 -14.88 -11.39 22.46
C GLY A 74 -15.36 -11.57 21.02
N GLU A 75 -16.60 -11.15 20.74
CA GLU A 75 -17.22 -11.21 19.41
C GLU A 75 -16.95 -9.94 18.57
N ARG A 76 -16.36 -8.90 19.19
CA ARG A 76 -16.23 -7.55 18.62
C ARG A 76 -14.78 -7.04 18.65
N GLY A 77 -14.00 -7.35 17.63
CA GLY A 77 -12.82 -6.63 17.08
C GLY A 77 -11.79 -5.92 17.98
N GLY A 78 -11.80 -6.07 19.30
CA GLY A 78 -10.90 -5.43 20.26
C GLY A 78 -11.00 -3.90 20.42
N GLU A 79 -11.64 -3.16 19.51
CA GLU A 79 -11.68 -1.68 19.51
C GLU A 79 -12.19 -1.09 20.84
N GLU A 80 -13.24 -1.68 21.41
CA GLU A 80 -13.86 -1.22 22.65
C GLU A 80 -12.86 -1.26 23.83
N LEU A 81 -11.95 -2.25 23.86
CA LEU A 81 -10.95 -2.39 24.92
C LEU A 81 -9.96 -1.22 24.97
N LYS A 82 -9.78 -0.46 23.88
CA LYS A 82 -8.94 0.75 23.88
C LYS A 82 -9.49 1.82 24.84
N TYR A 83 -10.81 1.85 25.06
CA TYR A 83 -11.44 2.79 26.00
C TYR A 83 -11.05 2.53 27.46
N LEU A 84 -10.53 1.35 27.79
CA LEU A 84 -10.00 1.07 29.13
C LEU A 84 -8.84 2.00 29.51
N ALA A 85 -8.11 2.56 28.54
CA ALA A 85 -7.08 3.56 28.80
C ALA A 85 -7.62 4.81 29.51
N ALA A 86 -8.94 5.07 29.43
CA ALA A 86 -9.59 6.17 30.14
C ALA A 86 -9.99 5.82 31.60
N LEU A 87 -9.97 4.54 31.99
CA LEU A 87 -10.34 4.14 33.34
C LEU A 87 -9.27 4.50 34.37
N SER A 88 -9.73 4.98 35.52
CA SER A 88 -8.85 5.24 36.67
C SER A 88 -8.16 3.95 37.12
N GLY A 89 -6.83 4.00 37.21
CA GLY A 89 -6.01 2.84 37.56
C GLY A 89 -5.38 2.12 36.37
N VAL A 90 -5.79 2.41 35.13
CA VAL A 90 -5.14 1.87 33.93
C VAL A 90 -3.96 2.77 33.53
N GLU A 91 -2.81 2.16 33.22
CA GLU A 91 -1.62 2.84 32.72
C GLU A 91 -1.59 2.85 31.20
N LYS A 92 -1.77 1.69 30.57
CA LYS A 92 -1.85 1.54 29.11
C LYS A 92 -2.57 0.26 28.73
N VAL A 93 -3.13 0.26 27.53
CA VAL A 93 -3.72 -0.92 26.88
C VAL A 93 -2.85 -1.24 25.67
N VAL A 94 -2.40 -2.50 25.57
CA VAL A 94 -1.50 -2.97 24.53
C VAL A 94 -2.20 -4.10 23.76
N PRO A 95 -2.50 -3.93 22.47
CA PRO A 95 -2.99 -5.03 21.64
C PRO A 95 -1.87 -6.07 21.47
N ILE A 96 -2.20 -7.37 21.50
CA ILE A 96 -1.20 -8.42 21.21
C ILE A 96 -1.08 -8.66 19.70
N ARG A 97 -2.17 -8.51 18.94
CA ARG A 97 -2.18 -8.67 17.48
C ARG A 97 -2.13 -7.33 16.76
N LYS A 98 -1.58 -7.36 15.55
CA LYS A 98 -1.56 -6.20 14.64
C LYS A 98 -3.00 -5.80 14.29
N PRO A 99 -3.27 -4.49 14.15
CA PRO A 99 -4.63 -4.00 13.89
C PRO A 99 -5.12 -4.28 12.45
N TYR A 100 -4.21 -4.64 11.54
CA TYR A 100 -4.48 -4.98 10.15
C TYR A 100 -4.41 -6.50 9.94
N LYS A 101 -5.52 -7.14 9.55
CA LYS A 101 -5.61 -8.61 9.43
C LYS A 101 -5.47 -9.02 7.96
N LEU A 102 -6.33 -8.51 7.07
CA LEU A 102 -6.39 -8.89 5.66
C LEU A 102 -5.10 -8.56 4.89
N THR A 103 -4.42 -7.48 5.23
CA THR A 103 -3.15 -7.10 4.60
C THR A 103 -1.96 -7.91 5.14
N SER A 104 -2.11 -8.58 6.29
CA SER A 104 -0.97 -9.19 6.98
C SER A 104 -0.54 -10.52 6.35
N ARG A 105 0.77 -10.81 6.38
CA ARG A 105 1.27 -12.16 6.04
C ARG A 105 0.72 -13.25 6.95
N GLU A 106 0.37 -12.90 8.19
CA GLU A 106 -0.24 -13.83 9.14
C GLU A 106 -1.61 -14.32 8.65
N ALA A 107 -2.33 -13.52 7.85
CA ALA A 107 -3.60 -13.93 7.26
C ALA A 107 -3.46 -14.60 5.89
N LYS A 108 -2.41 -14.25 5.13
CA LYS A 108 -2.08 -14.85 3.84
C LYS A 108 -0.57 -14.92 3.67
N GLU A 109 -0.03 -16.12 3.67
CA GLU A 109 1.42 -16.35 3.61
C GLU A 109 1.98 -16.07 2.20
N GLU A 110 1.23 -16.42 1.16
CA GLU A 110 1.65 -16.29 -0.23
C GLU A 110 1.59 -14.85 -0.74
N ASP A 111 2.57 -14.46 -1.54
CA ASP A 111 2.61 -13.15 -2.18
C ASP A 111 1.36 -12.91 -3.05
N THR A 112 0.79 -11.71 -2.95
CA THR A 112 -0.19 -11.24 -3.92
C THR A 112 0.54 -10.80 -5.17
N VAL A 113 0.14 -11.39 -6.30
CA VAL A 113 0.51 -10.90 -7.63
C VAL A 113 -0.63 -10.06 -8.18
N VAL A 114 -0.36 -8.79 -8.45
CA VAL A 114 -1.34 -7.87 -9.03
C VAL A 114 -1.23 -7.89 -10.55
N HIS A 115 -2.37 -8.16 -11.20
CA HIS A 115 -2.44 -8.30 -12.66
C HIS A 115 -2.97 -7.03 -13.33
N VAL A 116 -2.21 -6.51 -14.30
CA VAL A 116 -2.58 -5.33 -15.09
C VAL A 116 -2.34 -5.65 -16.56
N GLY A 117 -3.34 -6.25 -17.21
CA GLY A 117 -3.14 -6.90 -18.51
C GLY A 117 -2.07 -7.98 -18.39
N ASP A 118 -1.02 -7.89 -19.20
CA ASP A 118 0.11 -8.84 -19.21
C ASP A 118 1.20 -8.49 -18.17
N VAL A 119 1.04 -7.41 -17.39
CA VAL A 119 2.00 -7.01 -16.36
C VAL A 119 1.63 -7.67 -15.03
N ARG A 120 2.62 -8.27 -14.35
CA ARG A 120 2.46 -9.00 -13.08
C ARG A 120 3.36 -8.38 -12.00
N ILE A 121 2.78 -7.58 -11.12
CA ILE A 121 3.52 -6.87 -10.06
C ILE A 121 3.51 -7.74 -8.79
N GLY A 122 4.68 -7.96 -8.19
CA GLY A 122 4.84 -8.90 -7.06
C GLY A 122 5.14 -10.34 -7.47
N SER A 123 5.43 -10.59 -8.75
CA SER A 123 5.71 -11.93 -9.29
C SER A 123 7.20 -12.35 -9.25
N GLY A 124 8.06 -11.48 -8.69
CA GLY A 124 9.51 -11.59 -8.79
C GLY A 124 10.13 -10.82 -9.97
N GLU A 125 9.31 -10.33 -10.92
CA GLU A 125 9.75 -9.38 -11.95
C GLU A 125 9.79 -7.94 -11.39
N PHE A 126 10.86 -7.19 -11.68
CA PHE A 126 10.95 -5.77 -11.31
C PHE A 126 10.24 -4.87 -12.34
N VAL A 127 9.12 -4.27 -11.95
CA VAL A 127 8.27 -3.50 -12.89
C VAL A 127 8.60 -2.00 -12.85
N VAL A 128 8.94 -1.42 -14.01
CA VAL A 128 9.12 0.03 -14.16
C VAL A 128 7.87 0.68 -14.77
N MET A 129 7.29 1.60 -14.02
CA MET A 129 6.23 2.51 -14.46
C MET A 129 6.84 3.89 -14.70
N ALA A 130 6.59 4.50 -15.85
CA ALA A 130 7.18 5.80 -16.18
C ALA A 130 6.25 6.65 -17.02
N GLY A 131 6.49 7.96 -17.04
CA GLY A 131 5.68 8.93 -17.76
C GLY A 131 5.64 10.28 -17.06
N PRO A 132 4.92 11.26 -17.62
CA PRO A 132 4.95 12.61 -17.13
C PRO A 132 4.25 12.77 -15.77
N CYS A 133 4.58 13.87 -15.09
CA CYS A 133 3.91 14.24 -13.85
C CYS A 133 2.42 14.54 -14.09
N SER A 134 2.12 15.30 -15.15
CA SER A 134 0.78 15.70 -15.56
C SER A 134 0.59 15.39 -17.03
N VAL A 135 -0.65 15.16 -17.44
CA VAL A 135 -1.00 15.16 -18.87
C VAL A 135 -1.12 16.62 -19.32
N GLU A 136 -0.32 17.03 -20.30
CA GLU A 136 -0.21 18.44 -20.72
C GLU A 136 -0.75 18.67 -22.13
N SER A 137 -0.49 17.74 -23.05
CA SER A 137 -1.02 17.75 -24.41
C SER A 137 -0.98 16.34 -25.02
N GLU A 138 -1.67 16.16 -26.14
CA GLU A 138 -1.62 14.90 -26.89
C GLU A 138 -0.20 14.57 -27.35
N GLU A 139 0.50 15.54 -27.94
CA GLU A 139 1.86 15.37 -28.46
C GLU A 139 2.82 14.95 -27.35
N GLN A 140 2.80 15.69 -26.23
CA GLN A 140 3.64 15.44 -25.06
C GLN A 140 3.39 14.04 -24.48
N LEU A 141 2.12 13.64 -24.32
CA LEU A 141 1.79 12.33 -23.73
C LEU A 141 2.12 11.18 -24.67
N LEU A 142 1.81 11.29 -25.96
CA LEU A 142 2.11 10.22 -26.92
C LEU A 142 3.63 10.05 -27.09
N GLU A 143 4.39 11.13 -27.19
CA GLU A 143 5.85 11.07 -27.22
C GLU A 143 6.38 10.38 -25.96
N SER A 144 5.88 10.77 -24.78
CA SER A 144 6.23 10.12 -23.51
C SER A 144 5.95 8.62 -23.54
N ALA A 145 4.77 8.22 -24.01
CA ALA A 145 4.37 6.82 -24.08
C ALA A 145 5.29 6.00 -25.01
N TYR A 146 5.68 6.55 -26.16
CA TYR A 146 6.63 5.88 -27.06
C TYR A 146 8.03 5.77 -26.44
N ILE A 147 8.51 6.80 -25.74
CA ILE A 147 9.79 6.76 -25.01
C ILE A 147 9.76 5.67 -23.93
N VAL A 148 8.70 5.64 -23.10
CA VAL A 148 8.53 4.62 -22.05
C VAL A 148 8.52 3.22 -22.66
N ARG A 149 7.74 3.00 -23.72
CA ARG A 149 7.65 1.71 -24.40
C ARG A 149 8.99 1.28 -24.98
N LYS A 150 9.69 2.19 -25.67
CA LYS A 150 11.00 1.93 -26.29
C LYS A 150 12.07 1.61 -25.26
N GLY A 151 12.05 2.30 -24.11
CA GLY A 151 12.99 2.06 -23.01
C GLY A 151 12.73 0.76 -22.23
N GLY A 152 11.59 0.09 -22.46
CA GLY A 152 11.21 -1.13 -21.75
C GLY A 152 10.37 -0.90 -20.50
N GLY A 153 9.91 0.33 -20.26
CA GLY A 153 8.88 0.58 -19.25
C GLY A 153 7.60 -0.18 -19.58
N ARG A 154 6.91 -0.65 -18.54
CA ARG A 154 5.79 -1.60 -18.67
C ARG A 154 4.43 -0.97 -18.44
N ILE A 155 4.37 0.17 -17.76
CA ILE A 155 3.14 0.91 -17.44
C ILE A 155 3.41 2.41 -17.66
N LEU A 156 2.47 3.09 -18.31
CA LEU A 156 2.50 4.52 -18.50
C LEU A 156 1.81 5.23 -17.33
N ARG A 157 2.49 6.16 -16.67
CA ARG A 157 1.87 7.05 -15.67
C ARG A 157 1.55 8.42 -16.26
N GLY A 158 0.50 9.06 -15.77
CA GLY A 158 0.21 10.47 -16.08
C GLY A 158 -0.93 11.01 -15.22
N GLY A 159 -0.75 12.18 -14.61
CA GLY A 159 -1.79 12.81 -13.78
C GLY A 159 -2.79 13.61 -14.61
N ALA A 160 -4.02 13.12 -14.73
CA ALA A 160 -5.13 13.86 -15.34
C ALA A 160 -5.72 14.90 -14.37
N PHE A 161 -5.77 14.56 -13.08
CA PHE A 161 -6.16 15.44 -11.97
C PHE A 161 -4.93 15.76 -11.11
N LYS A 162 -4.73 17.01 -10.71
CA LYS A 162 -3.58 17.44 -9.90
C LYS A 162 -4.02 18.05 -8.58
N PRO A 163 -3.78 17.40 -7.42
CA PRO A 163 -4.02 18.02 -6.12
C PRO A 163 -2.94 19.07 -5.83
N ARG A 164 -3.24 20.35 -6.11
CA ARG A 164 -2.29 21.47 -5.96
C ARG A 164 -2.50 22.21 -4.65
N THR A 165 -1.38 22.65 -4.06
CA THR A 165 -1.41 23.54 -2.89
C THR A 165 -1.94 24.94 -3.24
N SER A 166 -1.71 25.41 -4.47
CA SER A 166 -2.16 26.72 -4.96
C SER A 166 -3.27 26.55 -5.99
N PRO A 167 -4.39 27.29 -5.89
CA PRO A 167 -5.49 27.22 -6.85
C PRO A 167 -5.14 27.82 -8.22
N TYR A 168 -4.09 28.64 -8.31
CA TYR A 168 -3.63 29.26 -9.57
C TYR A 168 -2.69 28.36 -10.38
N SER A 169 -2.33 27.22 -9.83
CA SER A 169 -1.49 26.24 -10.54
C SER A 169 -2.33 25.45 -11.54
N PHE A 170 -1.68 24.87 -12.55
CA PHE A 170 -2.32 23.91 -13.46
C PHE A 170 -2.99 22.76 -12.67
N GLN A 171 -4.30 22.60 -12.86
CA GLN A 171 -5.15 21.63 -12.14
C GLN A 171 -5.21 20.26 -12.82
N GLY A 172 -4.71 20.16 -14.05
CA GLY A 172 -4.85 18.98 -14.90
C GLY A 172 -5.82 19.20 -16.07
N MET A 173 -5.85 18.25 -16.99
CA MET A 173 -6.79 18.24 -18.13
C MET A 173 -8.08 17.47 -17.82
N GLU A 174 -8.21 16.93 -16.60
CA GLU A 174 -9.39 16.20 -16.14
C GLU A 174 -9.79 15.08 -17.12
N GLU A 175 -11.05 15.01 -17.54
CA GLU A 175 -11.53 13.98 -18.46
C GLU A 175 -10.79 13.96 -19.80
N ASP A 176 -10.42 15.13 -20.34
CA ASP A 176 -9.66 15.19 -21.60
C ASP A 176 -8.26 14.57 -21.41
N GLY A 177 -7.65 14.74 -20.24
CA GLY A 177 -6.42 14.05 -19.87
C GLY A 177 -6.60 12.53 -19.79
N LEU A 178 -7.73 12.06 -19.26
CA LEU A 178 -8.07 10.63 -19.22
C LEU A 178 -8.25 10.03 -20.63
N LYS A 179 -8.91 10.75 -21.53
CA LYS A 179 -9.07 10.35 -22.95
C LYS A 179 -7.71 10.23 -23.64
N LEU A 180 -6.79 11.16 -23.37
CA LEU A 180 -5.43 11.11 -23.90
C LEU A 180 -4.65 9.90 -23.36
N LEU A 181 -4.79 9.56 -22.07
CA LEU A 181 -4.20 8.34 -21.50
C LEU A 181 -4.74 7.08 -22.16
N ALA A 182 -6.05 6.98 -22.37
CA ALA A 182 -6.65 5.86 -23.08
C ALA A 182 -6.13 5.75 -24.53
N LYS A 183 -6.01 6.88 -25.24
CA LYS A 183 -5.42 6.93 -26.58
C LYS A 183 -3.95 6.49 -26.59
N ALA A 184 -3.16 6.90 -25.59
CA ALA A 184 -1.77 6.47 -25.46
C ALA A 184 -1.65 4.96 -25.21
N ARG A 185 -2.54 4.39 -24.39
CA ARG A 185 -2.66 2.94 -24.19
C ARG A 185 -2.96 2.23 -25.51
N GLU A 186 -3.96 2.68 -26.27
CA GLU A 186 -4.32 2.08 -27.56
C GLU A 186 -3.16 2.09 -28.56
N LYS A 187 -2.36 3.17 -28.58
CA LYS A 187 -1.24 3.32 -29.52
C LYS A 187 0.00 2.52 -29.14
N THR A 188 0.26 2.31 -27.85
CA THR A 188 1.52 1.73 -27.37
C THR A 188 1.39 0.35 -26.74
N GLY A 189 0.16 -0.02 -26.36
CA GLY A 189 -0.15 -1.21 -25.56
C GLY A 189 0.27 -1.09 -24.09
N LEU A 190 0.74 0.08 -23.63
CA LEU A 190 1.08 0.29 -22.21
C LEU A 190 -0.20 0.48 -21.39
N PRO A 191 -0.44 -0.33 -20.34
CA PRO A 191 -1.46 -0.02 -19.35
C PRO A 191 -1.18 1.34 -18.70
N VAL A 192 -2.23 2.02 -18.26
CA VAL A 192 -2.13 3.35 -17.66
C VAL A 192 -2.43 3.36 -16.16
N VAL A 193 -1.65 4.15 -15.43
CA VAL A 193 -1.91 4.51 -14.03
C VAL A 193 -2.12 6.02 -13.92
N THR A 194 -3.23 6.42 -13.30
CA THR A 194 -3.55 7.83 -13.04
C THR A 194 -4.15 8.01 -11.66
N GLU A 195 -3.99 9.22 -11.11
CA GLU A 195 -4.43 9.54 -9.75
C GLU A 195 -5.92 9.89 -9.70
N ILE A 196 -6.63 9.29 -8.75
CA ILE A 196 -7.97 9.70 -8.35
C ILE A 196 -7.89 10.57 -7.10
N VAL A 197 -8.54 11.74 -7.13
CA VAL A 197 -8.48 12.71 -6.04
C VAL A 197 -9.78 12.73 -5.24
N ASN A 198 -10.92 12.81 -5.91
CA ASN A 198 -12.25 12.86 -5.30
C ASN A 198 -12.95 11.49 -5.46
N PRO A 199 -13.59 10.96 -4.41
CA PRO A 199 -14.45 9.79 -4.53
C PRO A 199 -15.48 9.89 -5.67
N GLU A 200 -16.03 11.08 -5.94
CA GLU A 200 -17.06 11.28 -6.95
C GLU A 200 -16.58 10.92 -8.36
N ASP A 201 -15.30 11.10 -8.65
CA ASP A 201 -14.71 10.87 -9.98
C ASP A 201 -14.42 9.39 -10.28
N LEU A 202 -14.71 8.47 -9.35
CA LEU A 202 -14.34 7.06 -9.49
C LEU A 202 -14.82 6.43 -10.80
N ASP A 203 -16.12 6.55 -11.09
CA ASP A 203 -16.71 5.90 -12.26
C ASP A 203 -16.10 6.44 -13.57
N LEU A 204 -15.79 7.74 -13.58
CA LEU A 204 -15.13 8.40 -14.70
C LEU A 204 -13.70 7.91 -14.87
N VAL A 205 -12.88 7.97 -13.81
CA VAL A 205 -11.46 7.59 -13.87
C VAL A 205 -11.31 6.10 -14.19
N GLU A 206 -12.12 5.24 -13.56
CA GLU A 206 -12.13 3.79 -13.77
C GLU A 206 -12.43 3.39 -15.21
N ALA A 207 -13.24 4.18 -15.94
CA ALA A 207 -13.56 3.92 -17.35
C ALA A 207 -12.34 4.06 -18.27
N TYR A 208 -11.35 4.90 -17.91
CA TYR A 208 -10.18 5.16 -18.74
C TYR A 208 -8.89 4.54 -18.21
N THR A 209 -8.80 4.18 -16.93
CA THR A 209 -7.54 3.71 -16.31
C THR A 209 -7.43 2.18 -16.20
N ASP A 210 -6.21 1.68 -16.06
CA ASP A 210 -5.94 0.27 -15.72
C ASP A 210 -5.55 0.11 -14.24
N ILE A 211 -4.95 1.14 -13.65
CA ILE A 211 -4.61 1.21 -12.22
C ILE A 211 -5.09 2.54 -11.64
N LEU A 212 -5.78 2.50 -10.51
CA LEU A 212 -6.19 3.68 -9.74
C LEU A 212 -5.08 4.05 -8.74
N GLN A 213 -4.44 5.20 -8.91
CA GLN A 213 -3.48 5.70 -7.92
C GLN A 213 -4.20 6.53 -6.84
N VAL A 214 -3.94 6.20 -5.58
CA VAL A 214 -4.24 7.08 -4.44
C VAL A 214 -2.95 7.79 -4.05
N GLY A 215 -2.93 9.11 -4.23
CA GLY A 215 -1.77 9.93 -3.88
C GLY A 215 -1.54 10.03 -2.37
N ALA A 216 -0.31 10.38 -2.00
CA ALA A 216 0.14 10.47 -0.60
C ALA A 216 -0.71 11.42 0.27
N ARG A 217 -1.37 12.42 -0.32
CA ARG A 217 -2.27 13.34 0.41
C ARG A 217 -3.63 12.71 0.75
N ASN A 218 -4.03 11.68 0.01
CA ASN A 218 -5.30 10.97 0.14
C ASN A 218 -5.14 9.59 0.80
N VAL A 219 -3.95 9.23 1.29
CA VAL A 219 -3.70 7.92 1.92
C VAL A 219 -4.62 7.63 3.12
N GLN A 220 -5.16 8.65 3.79
CA GLN A 220 -6.12 8.52 4.88
C GLN A 220 -7.48 9.14 4.53
N ASN A 221 -7.76 9.36 3.25
CA ASN A 221 -9.09 9.73 2.78
C ASN A 221 -9.98 8.47 2.78
N PHE A 222 -10.46 8.07 3.96
CA PHE A 222 -11.18 6.80 4.14
C PHE A 222 -12.46 6.70 3.31
N ALA A 223 -13.10 7.83 2.99
CA ALA A 223 -14.24 7.85 2.08
C ALA A 223 -13.84 7.41 0.67
N LEU A 224 -12.71 7.91 0.16
CA LEU A 224 -12.12 7.47 -1.09
C LEU A 224 -11.72 6.00 -1.03
N LEU A 225 -10.95 5.59 0.00
CA LEU A 225 -10.45 4.21 0.15
C LEU A 225 -11.58 3.17 0.17
N LYS A 226 -12.69 3.45 0.88
CA LYS A 226 -13.87 2.57 0.90
C LYS A 226 -14.57 2.49 -0.45
N LYS A 227 -14.60 3.59 -1.21
CA LYS A 227 -15.25 3.63 -2.53
C LYS A 227 -14.41 2.87 -3.56
N ILE A 228 -13.09 3.14 -3.63
CA ILE A 228 -12.18 2.45 -4.56
C ILE A 228 -12.02 0.97 -4.22
N GLY A 229 -12.19 0.57 -2.96
CA GLY A 229 -12.19 -0.84 -2.56
C GLY A 229 -13.36 -1.65 -3.14
N ARG A 230 -14.33 -0.99 -3.79
CA ARG A 230 -15.41 -1.64 -4.57
C ARG A 230 -15.14 -1.65 -6.08
N SER A 231 -14.10 -0.94 -6.53
CA SER A 231 -13.63 -0.98 -7.93
C SER A 231 -13.02 -2.35 -8.23
N ARG A 232 -13.06 -2.75 -9.50
CA ARG A 232 -12.39 -3.97 -9.99
C ARG A 232 -10.98 -3.68 -10.51
N LYS A 233 -10.55 -2.42 -10.51
CA LYS A 233 -9.21 -2.03 -10.94
C LYS A 233 -8.21 -2.18 -9.79
N PRO A 234 -6.97 -2.61 -10.07
CA PRO A 234 -5.88 -2.51 -9.13
C PRO A 234 -5.70 -1.10 -8.56
N VAL A 235 -5.33 -1.02 -7.29
CA VAL A 235 -5.07 0.25 -6.59
C VAL A 235 -3.59 0.38 -6.26
N LEU A 236 -2.97 1.46 -6.72
CA LEU A 236 -1.65 1.90 -6.27
C LEU A 236 -1.79 2.87 -5.10
N LEU A 237 -1.53 2.41 -3.88
CA LEU A 237 -1.63 3.20 -2.66
C LEU A 237 -0.28 3.79 -2.26
N LYS A 238 -0.12 5.11 -2.43
CA LYS A 238 1.09 5.81 -1.98
C LYS A 238 1.07 6.06 -0.48
N ARG A 239 2.19 5.80 0.19
CA ARG A 239 2.41 6.17 1.59
C ARG A 239 2.27 7.68 1.77
N GLY A 240 1.63 8.11 2.85
CA GLY A 240 1.57 9.51 3.24
C GLY A 240 2.92 9.99 3.78
N MET A 241 3.23 11.26 3.55
CA MET A 241 4.48 11.85 4.06
C MET A 241 4.57 11.87 5.59
N MET A 242 3.44 11.71 6.30
CA MET A 242 3.36 11.68 7.77
C MET A 242 2.84 10.35 8.32
N THR A 243 2.70 9.30 7.49
CA THR A 243 2.13 8.02 7.95
C THR A 243 3.22 7.02 8.32
N THR A 244 3.03 6.36 9.44
CA THR A 244 3.78 5.15 9.83
C THR A 244 3.46 3.97 8.89
N ILE A 245 4.26 2.90 8.98
CA ILE A 245 3.99 1.65 8.24
C ILE A 245 2.66 1.03 8.66
N GLU A 246 2.35 1.04 9.95
CA GLU A 246 1.05 0.55 10.46
C GLU A 246 -0.12 1.34 9.87
N GLU A 247 -0.04 2.67 9.81
CA GLU A 247 -1.09 3.48 9.21
C GLU A 247 -1.25 3.24 7.71
N LEU A 248 -0.15 3.02 6.98
CA LEU A 248 -0.21 2.62 5.57
C LEU A 248 -0.93 1.27 5.39
N LEU A 249 -0.59 0.27 6.21
CA LEU A 249 -1.23 -1.04 6.17
C LEU A 249 -2.70 -0.97 6.56
N MET A 250 -3.07 -0.15 7.54
CA MET A 250 -4.47 0.13 7.86
C MET A 250 -5.22 0.80 6.70
N SER A 251 -4.58 1.71 5.97
CA SER A 251 -5.18 2.29 4.76
C SER A 251 -5.38 1.26 3.65
N ALA A 252 -4.44 0.33 3.46
CA ALA A 252 -4.65 -0.80 2.56
C ALA A 252 -5.76 -1.74 3.05
N GLU A 253 -5.87 -1.96 4.36
CA GLU A 253 -6.94 -2.75 5.00
C GLU A 253 -8.34 -2.19 4.67
N TYR A 254 -8.50 -0.86 4.60
CA TYR A 254 -9.76 -0.24 4.17
C TYR A 254 -10.16 -0.61 2.73
N ILE A 255 -9.18 -0.79 1.83
CA ILE A 255 -9.41 -1.19 0.45
C ILE A 255 -9.76 -2.69 0.40
N LEU A 256 -8.94 -3.53 1.06
CA LEU A 256 -9.14 -4.99 1.11
C LEU A 256 -10.49 -5.36 1.73
N SER A 257 -10.84 -4.74 2.86
CA SER A 257 -12.10 -5.01 3.58
C SER A 257 -13.36 -4.57 2.81
N ALA A 258 -13.22 -3.67 1.84
CA ALA A 258 -14.29 -3.27 0.95
C ALA A 258 -14.47 -4.22 -0.26
N GLY A 259 -13.51 -5.14 -0.49
CA GLY A 259 -13.64 -6.25 -1.44
C GLY A 259 -12.60 -6.30 -2.57
N ASN A 260 -11.67 -5.34 -2.65
CA ASN A 260 -10.65 -5.30 -3.69
C ASN A 260 -9.31 -5.79 -3.15
N ASP A 261 -8.85 -6.96 -3.61
CA ASP A 261 -7.60 -7.59 -3.19
C ASP A 261 -6.36 -7.22 -4.03
N GLN A 262 -6.54 -6.38 -5.05
CA GLN A 262 -5.50 -5.97 -6.00
C GLN A 262 -4.83 -4.66 -5.57
N VAL A 263 -4.11 -4.67 -4.45
CA VAL A 263 -3.45 -3.46 -3.90
C VAL A 263 -1.94 -3.53 -4.06
N ILE A 264 -1.35 -2.43 -4.53
CA ILE A 264 0.10 -2.21 -4.64
C ILE A 264 0.48 -1.08 -3.69
N LEU A 265 1.42 -1.33 -2.79
CA LEU A 265 1.94 -0.31 -1.89
C LEU A 265 3.08 0.47 -2.56
N CYS A 266 3.14 1.78 -2.33
CA CYS A 266 4.18 2.63 -2.89
C CYS A 266 4.83 3.51 -1.82
N GLU A 267 6.08 3.19 -1.46
CA GLU A 267 6.94 4.05 -0.62
C GLU A 267 7.41 5.24 -1.45
N ARG A 268 7.27 6.46 -0.91
CA ARG A 268 7.50 7.70 -1.66
C ARG A 268 8.17 8.82 -0.84
N GLY A 269 8.79 8.44 0.27
CA GLY A 269 9.44 9.29 1.23
C GLY A 269 8.51 9.89 2.29
N ILE A 270 9.08 10.02 3.49
CA ILE A 270 8.47 10.64 4.67
C ILE A 270 9.07 12.01 4.94
N ARG A 271 8.31 12.87 5.61
CA ARG A 271 8.79 14.16 6.06
C ARG A 271 9.71 13.99 7.27
N THR A 272 10.85 14.65 7.23
CA THR A 272 11.80 14.69 8.34
C THR A 272 12.27 16.14 8.54
N PHE A 273 13.32 16.33 9.34
CA PHE A 273 13.99 17.61 9.49
C PHE A 273 14.97 17.94 8.33
N GLU A 274 15.26 16.97 7.46
CA GLU A 274 16.20 17.14 6.34
C GLU A 274 15.60 18.05 5.25
N THR A 275 16.43 18.90 4.64
CA THR A 275 16.02 19.90 3.65
C THR A 275 16.70 19.74 2.28
N ALA A 276 17.74 18.92 2.17
CA ALA A 276 18.43 18.62 0.90
C ALA A 276 17.55 17.83 -0.09
N THR A 277 16.52 17.13 0.41
CA THR A 277 15.55 16.38 -0.38
C THR A 277 14.13 16.76 0.01
N ARG A 278 13.19 16.71 -0.94
CA ARG A 278 11.77 17.04 -0.70
C ARG A 278 11.15 16.20 0.42
N ASN A 279 11.49 14.92 0.48
CA ASN A 279 11.19 13.97 1.56
C ASN A 279 12.42 13.07 1.75
N THR A 280 12.52 12.39 2.88
CA THR A 280 13.53 11.34 3.08
C THR A 280 12.94 10.01 2.63
N LEU A 281 13.55 9.36 1.63
CA LEU A 281 13.13 8.02 1.21
C LEU A 281 13.39 7.03 2.36
N ASP A 282 12.33 6.41 2.88
CA ASP A 282 12.44 5.37 3.88
C ASP A 282 12.66 4.02 3.18
N ILE A 283 13.90 3.77 2.74
CA ILE A 283 14.25 2.53 2.03
C ILE A 283 14.03 1.28 2.91
N SER A 284 14.08 1.44 4.24
CA SER A 284 13.84 0.37 5.20
C SER A 284 12.38 -0.10 5.23
N ALA A 285 11.44 0.74 4.76
CA ALA A 285 10.04 0.37 4.67
C ALA A 285 9.81 -0.81 3.72
N VAL A 286 10.63 -0.99 2.68
CA VAL A 286 10.46 -2.12 1.74
C VAL A 286 10.62 -3.48 2.43
N PRO A 287 11.77 -3.83 3.05
CA PRO A 287 11.92 -5.13 3.69
C PRO A 287 10.93 -5.31 4.85
N VAL A 288 10.64 -4.24 5.62
CA VAL A 288 9.64 -4.30 6.70
C VAL A 288 8.24 -4.60 6.15
N LEU A 289 7.81 -3.94 5.07
CA LEU A 289 6.53 -4.23 4.44
C LEU A 289 6.53 -5.64 3.83
N LYS A 290 7.60 -6.05 3.16
CA LYS A 290 7.73 -7.41 2.59
C LYS A 290 7.69 -8.50 3.67
N GLU A 291 8.08 -8.22 4.92
CA GLU A 291 7.89 -9.12 6.07
C GLU A 291 6.45 -9.08 6.61
N LEU A 292 5.85 -7.89 6.71
CA LEU A 292 4.56 -7.71 7.37
C LEU A 292 3.35 -8.02 6.49
N THR A 293 3.45 -7.81 5.18
CA THR A 293 2.34 -7.95 4.22
C THR A 293 2.73 -8.81 3.02
N HIS A 294 1.72 -9.45 2.44
CA HIS A 294 1.82 -10.18 1.17
C HIS A 294 1.63 -9.27 -0.06
N LEU A 295 1.32 -7.98 0.13
CA LEU A 295 1.09 -7.05 -0.98
C LEU A 295 2.40 -6.64 -1.66
N PRO A 296 2.41 -6.41 -2.98
CA PRO A 296 3.59 -5.88 -3.67
C PRO A 296 3.94 -4.47 -3.19
N VAL A 297 5.24 -4.18 -3.13
CA VAL A 297 5.79 -2.91 -2.63
C VAL A 297 6.70 -2.31 -3.70
N ILE A 298 6.35 -1.12 -4.20
CA ILE A 298 7.16 -0.36 -5.16
C ILE A 298 7.68 0.94 -4.52
N ILE A 299 8.62 1.61 -5.20
CA ILE A 299 9.17 2.92 -4.76
C ILE A 299 8.89 4.02 -5.80
N ASP A 300 8.59 5.23 -5.32
CA ASP A 300 8.59 6.47 -6.10
C ASP A 300 9.84 7.31 -5.77
N PRO A 301 10.95 7.15 -6.52
CA PRO A 301 12.19 7.87 -6.23
C PRO A 301 12.13 9.35 -6.66
N SER A 302 11.27 9.68 -7.63
CA SER A 302 11.09 11.04 -8.15
C SER A 302 10.48 11.95 -7.09
N HIS A 303 9.36 11.54 -6.49
CA HIS A 303 8.68 12.35 -5.48
C HIS A 303 9.27 12.24 -4.07
N ALA A 304 9.98 11.15 -3.78
CA ALA A 304 10.73 11.04 -2.54
C ALA A 304 11.77 12.15 -2.47
N THR A 305 12.61 12.29 -3.50
CA THR A 305 13.71 13.26 -3.48
C THR A 305 13.33 14.64 -3.99
N GLY A 306 12.42 14.70 -4.98
CA GLY A 306 12.10 15.93 -5.69
C GLY A 306 13.22 16.46 -6.58
N HIS A 307 14.21 15.62 -6.95
CA HIS A 307 15.31 16.03 -7.82
C HIS A 307 15.82 14.88 -8.71
N TRP A 308 15.91 15.13 -10.03
CA TRP A 308 16.19 14.10 -11.05
C TRP A 308 17.52 13.35 -10.84
N LYS A 309 18.57 14.05 -10.39
CA LYS A 309 19.90 13.49 -10.08
C LYS A 309 19.87 12.30 -9.12
N TYR A 310 18.87 12.21 -8.24
CA TYR A 310 18.77 11.13 -7.26
C TYR A 310 17.86 9.99 -7.69
N VAL A 311 17.12 10.14 -8.80
CA VAL A 311 16.17 9.14 -9.28
C VAL A 311 16.86 7.84 -9.65
N ILE A 312 17.95 7.89 -10.43
CA ILE A 312 18.68 6.67 -10.86
C ILE A 312 19.31 5.96 -9.66
N PRO A 313 20.13 6.63 -8.80
CA PRO A 313 20.69 5.97 -7.62
C PRO A 313 19.64 5.32 -6.70
N LEU A 314 18.49 5.96 -6.48
CA LEU A 314 17.46 5.40 -5.60
C LEU A 314 16.61 4.33 -6.26
N SER A 315 16.48 4.34 -7.59
CA SER A 315 15.86 3.23 -8.32
C SER A 315 16.71 1.96 -8.22
N ARG A 316 18.04 2.10 -8.28
CA ARG A 316 18.97 1.00 -8.02
C ARG A 316 18.85 0.47 -6.59
N ALA A 317 18.75 1.37 -5.62
CA ALA A 317 18.53 0.99 -4.23
C ALA A 317 17.19 0.26 -4.05
N ALA A 318 16.13 0.69 -4.74
CA ALA A 318 14.82 0.03 -4.73
C ALA A 318 14.91 -1.43 -5.24
N LEU A 319 15.60 -1.66 -6.35
CA LEU A 319 15.85 -3.01 -6.86
C LEU A 319 16.68 -3.83 -5.86
N ALA A 320 17.79 -3.29 -5.38
CA ALA A 320 18.71 -3.99 -4.49
C ALA A 320 18.10 -4.36 -3.12
N VAL A 321 17.17 -3.54 -2.60
CA VAL A 321 16.50 -3.80 -1.32
C VAL A 321 15.32 -4.78 -1.46
N GLY A 322 14.94 -5.16 -2.68
CA GLY A 322 13.86 -6.13 -2.94
C GLY A 322 12.48 -5.53 -3.15
N ALA A 323 12.38 -4.29 -3.66
CA ALA A 323 11.10 -3.76 -4.11
C ALA A 323 10.62 -4.47 -5.38
N ASP A 324 9.31 -4.52 -5.61
CA ASP A 324 8.68 -5.15 -6.77
C ASP A 324 8.65 -4.23 -8.01
N GLY A 325 9.16 -3.00 -7.88
CA GLY A 325 9.22 -2.04 -8.99
C GLY A 325 9.45 -0.60 -8.56
N VAL A 326 9.41 0.29 -9.55
CA VAL A 326 9.47 1.76 -9.36
C VAL A 326 8.45 2.49 -10.23
N ILE A 327 7.99 3.64 -9.74
CA ILE A 327 7.21 4.62 -10.50
C ILE A 327 8.00 5.93 -10.64
N VAL A 328 8.38 6.28 -11.86
CA VAL A 328 9.34 7.36 -12.15
C VAL A 328 8.72 8.45 -13.02
N GLU A 329 9.05 9.70 -12.74
CA GLU A 329 8.71 10.83 -13.62
C GLU A 329 9.70 10.95 -14.77
N MET A 330 9.18 10.98 -15.98
CA MET A 330 9.92 11.22 -17.21
C MET A 330 9.12 12.18 -18.07
N HIS A 331 9.78 13.22 -18.57
CA HIS A 331 9.18 14.20 -19.47
C HIS A 331 10.06 14.36 -20.71
N PRO A 332 9.50 14.47 -21.93
CA PRO A 332 10.30 14.65 -23.14
C PRO A 332 11.14 15.93 -23.10
N GLN A 333 10.59 16.99 -22.49
CA GLN A 333 11.23 18.32 -22.35
C GLN A 333 11.03 18.86 -20.92
N PRO A 334 11.73 18.35 -19.89
CA PRO A 334 11.45 18.68 -18.49
C PRO A 334 11.51 20.19 -18.16
N GLU A 335 12.30 20.95 -18.90
CA GLU A 335 12.42 22.40 -18.78
C GLU A 335 11.16 23.18 -19.19
N LYS A 336 10.24 22.54 -19.93
CA LYS A 336 8.95 23.12 -20.33
C LYS A 336 7.75 22.54 -19.57
N ALA A 337 7.97 21.60 -18.65
CA ALA A 337 6.91 20.90 -17.95
C ALA A 337 6.06 21.87 -17.08
N PHE A 338 4.75 21.67 -17.06
CA PHE A 338 3.81 22.48 -16.29
C PHE A 338 3.89 22.20 -14.79
N CYS A 339 4.40 21.02 -14.43
CA CYS A 339 4.57 20.59 -13.05
C CYS A 339 5.83 19.73 -12.95
N ASP A 340 6.59 19.93 -11.87
CA ASP A 340 7.56 18.92 -11.41
C ASP A 340 8.69 18.56 -12.42
N GLY A 341 9.04 19.51 -13.30
CA GLY A 341 10.14 19.36 -14.25
C GLY A 341 11.50 19.07 -13.59
N ALA A 342 11.75 19.61 -12.39
CA ALA A 342 13.02 19.45 -11.67
C ALA A 342 13.33 18.01 -11.23
N GLN A 343 12.32 17.14 -11.09
CA GLN A 343 12.52 15.72 -10.77
C GLN A 343 12.28 14.76 -11.94
N SER A 344 11.80 15.28 -13.06
CA SER A 344 11.51 14.48 -14.24
C SER A 344 12.81 14.13 -14.96
N LEU A 345 13.00 12.86 -15.28
CA LEU A 345 14.09 12.42 -16.15
C LEU A 345 13.86 12.92 -17.58
N THR A 346 14.95 13.23 -18.29
CA THR A 346 14.94 13.33 -19.75
C THR A 346 14.84 11.94 -20.37
N PRO A 347 14.52 11.82 -21.68
CA PRO A 347 14.48 10.52 -22.35
C PRO A 347 15.81 9.75 -22.24
N GLU A 348 16.94 10.43 -22.38
CA GLU A 348 18.28 9.82 -22.30
C GLU A 348 18.54 9.25 -20.90
N LYS A 349 18.18 10.02 -19.85
CA LYS A 349 18.31 9.58 -18.47
C LYS A 349 17.35 8.45 -18.11
N PHE A 350 16.18 8.40 -18.74
CA PHE A 350 15.28 7.26 -18.59
C PHE A 350 15.87 6.00 -19.25
N TYR A 351 16.48 6.09 -20.42
CA TYR A 351 17.15 4.93 -21.03
C TYR A 351 18.36 4.44 -20.22
N GLU A 352 19.16 5.36 -19.68
CA GLU A 352 20.25 5.06 -18.75
C GLU A 352 19.73 4.30 -17.51
N LEU A 353 18.64 4.78 -16.90
CA LEU A 353 17.98 4.09 -15.80
C LEU A 353 17.61 2.63 -16.16
N MET A 354 16.96 2.43 -17.30
CA MET A 354 16.49 1.11 -17.73
C MET A 354 17.65 0.15 -17.99
N GLU A 355 18.76 0.63 -18.57
CA GLU A 355 19.96 -0.16 -18.80
C GLU A 355 20.67 -0.57 -17.49
N GLU A 356 20.80 0.38 -16.54
CA GLU A 356 21.38 0.11 -15.24
C GLU A 356 20.55 -0.91 -14.44
N LEU A 357 19.22 -0.75 -14.41
CA LEU A 357 18.33 -1.69 -13.72
C LEU A 357 18.41 -3.09 -14.31
N LYS A 358 18.38 -3.22 -15.65
CA LYS A 358 18.51 -4.51 -16.33
C LYS A 358 19.84 -5.20 -16.00
N THR A 359 20.92 -4.44 -15.99
CA THR A 359 22.25 -4.98 -15.67
C THR A 359 22.32 -5.45 -14.22
N MET A 360 21.79 -4.64 -13.29
CA MET A 360 21.76 -4.99 -11.87
C MET A 360 20.88 -6.21 -11.59
N GLU A 361 19.68 -6.28 -12.20
CA GLU A 361 18.77 -7.41 -12.03
C GLU A 361 19.42 -8.71 -12.50
N TYR A 362 20.15 -8.67 -13.62
CA TYR A 362 20.94 -9.82 -14.08
C TYR A 362 21.97 -10.27 -13.04
N VAL A 363 22.75 -9.34 -12.48
CA VAL A 363 23.77 -9.64 -11.47
C VAL A 363 23.14 -10.22 -10.20
N LEU A 364 22.08 -9.60 -9.67
CA LEU A 364 21.41 -10.06 -8.45
C LEU A 364 20.81 -11.47 -8.62
N ASN A 365 20.29 -11.77 -9.80
CA ASN A 365 19.74 -13.10 -10.12
C ASN A 365 20.80 -14.17 -10.37
N MET A 366 22.05 -13.81 -10.66
CA MET A 366 23.15 -14.77 -10.72
C MET A 366 23.58 -15.21 -9.32
N THR A 367 23.64 -14.29 -8.36
CA THR A 367 24.08 -14.59 -6.99
C THR A 367 23.11 -15.48 -6.22
N THR A 368 21.80 -15.37 -6.48
CA THR A 368 20.78 -16.23 -5.84
C THR A 368 20.75 -17.66 -6.36
N LYS A 369 21.41 -17.94 -7.49
CA LYS A 369 21.45 -19.26 -8.14
C LYS A 369 22.74 -20.04 -7.89
N VAL A 370 23.66 -19.53 -7.08
CA VAL A 370 24.83 -20.32 -6.63
C VAL A 370 24.34 -21.26 -5.53
N PRO A 371 24.28 -22.58 -5.75
CA PRO A 371 23.94 -23.51 -4.68
C PRO A 371 25.02 -23.44 -3.60
N ALA A 372 24.61 -23.40 -2.34
CA ALA A 372 25.50 -23.59 -1.20
C ALA A 372 26.15 -24.98 -1.21
#